data_AF-A0A183HXH0-F1
#
_entry.id   AF-A0A183HXH0-F1
#
_cell.length_a   1.000
_cell.length_b   1.000
_cell.length_c   1.000
_cell.angle_alpha   90.00
_cell.angle_beta   90.00
_cell.angle_gamma   90.00
#
_symmetry.space_group_name_H-M   'P 1'
#
loop_
_entity.id
_entity.type
_entity.pdbx_description
1 polymer ?
#
loop_
_entity_poly.entity_id
_entity_poly.type
_entity_poly.pdbx_seq_one_letter_code
_entity_poly.pdbx_strand_id
1 'polypeptide(L)' 'MTVPYNLDVSTSRPWTLFKLLFRWRGSIWKSVTLELFVWLVLFAVISAIYRIALTNDQIRYI' A
#
# COMPACT_ATOMS: atom_id res chain seq x y z
N MET A 1 -16.95 -14.29 3.99
CA MET A 1 -17.04 -15.03 5.26
C MET A 1 -16.63 -14.09 6.39
N THR A 2 -17.46 -13.93 7.42
CA THR A 2 -17.19 -13.07 8.56
C THR A 2 -16.13 -13.70 9.46
N VAL A 3 -15.04 -12.99 9.73
CA VAL A 3 -14.02 -13.41 10.69
C VAL A 3 -14.35 -12.73 12.02
N PRO A 4 -14.70 -13.46 13.10
CA PRO A 4 -15.01 -12.83 14.38
C PRO A 4 -13.73 -12.32 15.06
N TYR A 5 -13.69 -11.02 15.39
CA TYR A 5 -12.58 -10.35 16.10
C TYR A 5 -13.02 -9.62 17.39
N ASN A 6 -14.29 -9.77 17.81
CA ASN A 6 -14.86 -9.08 18.98
C ASN A 6 -14.14 -9.42 20.30
N LEU A 7 -13.68 -10.66 20.47
CA LEU A 7 -12.92 -11.06 21.66
C LEU A 7 -11.52 -10.44 21.68
N ASP A 8 -10.87 -10.31 20.53
CA ASP A 8 -9.53 -9.71 20.44
C ASP A 8 -9.56 -8.20 20.71
N VAL A 9 -10.64 -7.49 20.33
CA VAL A 9 -10.80 -6.05 20.58
C VAL A 9 -11.35 -5.70 21.97
N SER A 10 -11.76 -6.70 22.75
CA SER A 10 -12.30 -6.50 24.11
C SER A 10 -11.29 -5.95 25.11
N THR A 11 -9.99 -6.04 24.79
CA THR A 11 -8.91 -5.44 25.57
C THR A 11 -8.40 -4.19 24.87
N SER A 12 -8.49 -3.03 25.53
CA SER A 12 -8.11 -1.71 25.02
C SER A 12 -6.60 -1.47 25.03
N ARG A 13 -5.82 -2.44 24.56
CA ARG A 13 -4.38 -2.30 24.34
C ARG A 13 -4.14 -1.79 22.93
N PRO A 14 -3.41 -0.67 22.74
CA PRO A 14 -3.13 -0.14 21.40
C PRO A 14 -2.38 -1.14 20.50
N TRP A 15 -1.60 -2.04 21.11
CA TRP A 15 -0.88 -3.10 20.41
C TRP A 15 -1.79 -4.13 19.71
N THR A 16 -3.01 -4.33 20.22
CA THR A 16 -3.93 -5.33 19.66
C THR A 16 -4.44 -4.93 18.28
N LEU A 17 -4.59 -3.62 18.04
CA LEU A 17 -4.95 -3.07 16.72
C LEU A 17 -3.81 -3.26 15.70
N PHE A 18 -2.56 -2.99 16.08
CA PHE A 18 -1.40 -3.27 15.21
C PHE A 18 -1.31 -4.76 14.87
N LYS A 19 -1.53 -5.64 15.85
CA LYS A 19 -1.55 -7.09 15.63
C LYS A 19 -2.68 -7.52 14.66
N LEU A 20 -3.82 -6.83 14.69
CA LEU A 20 -4.92 -7.04 13.75
C LEU A 20 -4.55 -6.57 12.33
N LEU A 21 -3.87 -5.44 12.20
CA LEU A 21 -3.44 -4.88 10.91
C LEU A 21 -2.46 -5.82 10.18
N PHE A 22 -1.58 -6.50 10.91
CA PHE A 22 -0.63 -7.47 10.35
C PHE A 22 -1.19 -8.91 10.23
N ARG A 23 -2.46 -9.15 10.58
CA ARG A 23 -3.10 -10.47 10.45
C ARG A 23 -3.30 -10.82 8.98
N TRP A 24 -2.76 -11.95 8.50
CA TRP A 24 -2.83 -12.37 7.09
C TRP A 24 -4.21 -12.90 6.63
N ARG A 25 -4.96 -13.59 7.51
CA ARG A 25 -6.26 -14.19 7.17
C ARG A 25 -7.36 -13.12 7.18
N GLY A 26 -7.93 -12.81 6.01
CA GLY A 26 -8.95 -11.76 5.86
C GLY A 26 -8.39 -10.34 5.90
N SER A 27 -7.08 -10.19 5.68
CA SER A 27 -6.41 -8.90 5.74
C SER A 27 -6.76 -7.99 4.57
N ILE A 28 -6.80 -6.69 4.83
CA ILE A 28 -6.91 -5.66 3.79
C ILE A 28 -5.72 -5.72 2.82
N TRP A 29 -4.55 -6.16 3.30
CA TRP A 29 -3.36 -6.36 2.48
C TRP A 29 -3.63 -7.27 1.28
N LYS A 30 -4.39 -8.35 1.44
CA LYS A 30 -4.69 -9.25 0.30
C LYS A 30 -5.47 -8.57 -0.82
N SER A 31 -6.33 -7.60 -0.49
CA SER A 31 -7.10 -6.85 -1.46
C SER A 31 -6.24 -5.74 -2.08
N VAL A 32 -5.55 -4.98 -1.24
CA VAL A 32 -4.83 -3.77 -1.63
C VAL A 32 -3.50 -4.08 -2.32
N THR A 33 -2.88 -5.24 -2.09
CA THR A 33 -1.56 -5.56 -2.67
C THR A 33 -1.55 -5.48 -4.20
N LEU A 34 -2.63 -5.89 -4.89
CA LEU A 34 -2.69 -5.80 -6.35
C LEU A 34 -2.75 -4.33 -6.79
N GLU A 35 -3.68 -3.55 -6.24
CA GLU A 35 -3.86 -2.13 -6.58
C GLU A 35 -2.59 -1.33 -6.29
N LEU A 36 -1.96 -1.58 -5.13
CA LEU A 36 -0.69 -0.97 -4.74
C LEU A 36 0.44 -1.37 -5.70
N PHE A 37 0.50 -2.63 -6.11
CA PHE A 37 1.50 -3.09 -7.06
C PHE A 37 1.35 -2.40 -8.42
N VAL A 38 0.12 -2.30 -8.95
CA VAL A 38 -0.14 -1.58 -10.21
C VAL A 38 0.23 -0.11 -10.08
N TRP A 39 -0.15 0.54 -8.98
CA TRP A 39 0.20 1.94 -8.73
C TRP A 39 1.71 2.16 -8.67
N LEU A 40 2.44 1.28 -7.97
CA LEU A 40 3.90 1.34 -7.88
C LEU A 40 4.58 1.12 -9.23
N VAL A 41 4.09 0.20 -10.04
CA VAL A 41 4.62 -0.03 -11.40
C VAL A 41 4.40 1.21 -12.27
N LEU A 42 3.20 1.79 -12.28
CA LEU A 42 2.92 3.01 -13.03
C LEU A 42 3.80 4.18 -12.56
N PHE A 43 3.91 4.37 -11.25
CA PHE A 43 4.77 5.39 -10.67
C PHE A 43 6.24 5.20 -11.05
N ALA A 44 6.74 3.96 -10.99
CA ALA A 44 8.10 3.63 -11.37
C ALA A 44 8.36 3.88 -12.87
N VAL A 45 7.41 3.56 -13.74
CA VAL A 45 7.50 3.83 -15.19
C VAL A 45 7.60 5.34 -15.43
N ILE A 46 6.72 6.14 -14.82
CA ILE A 46 6.74 7.60 -14.96
C ILE A 46 8.07 8.16 -14.43
N SER A 47 8.54 7.67 -13.28
CA SER A 47 9.81 8.08 -12.69
C SER A 47 11.00 7.73 -13.59
N ALA A 48 10.98 6.56 -14.23
CA ALA A 48 12.01 6.14 -15.17
C ALA A 48 12.01 7.02 -16.43
N ILE A 49 10.83 7.33 -16.98
CA ILE A 49 10.70 8.25 -18.13
C ILE A 49 11.28 9.63 -17.78
N TYR A 50 10.92 10.17 -16.62
CA TYR A 50 11.45 11.45 -16.14
C TYR A 50 12.98 11.44 -16.03
N ARG A 51 13.58 10.34 -15.54
CA ARG A 51 15.03 10.25 -15.31
C ARG A 51 15.85 9.94 -16.56
N ILE A 52 15.31 9.16 -17.51
CA ILE A 52 16.07 8.58 -18.61
C ILE A 52 15.74 9.24 -19.94
N ALA A 53 14.46 9.55 -20.19
CA ALA A 53 14.01 10.05 -21.48
C ALA A 53 13.91 11.59 -21.52
N LEU A 54 13.69 12.23 -20.38
CA LEU A 54 13.48 13.67 -20.32
C LEU A 54 14.82 14.42 -20.25
N THR A 55 15.10 15.23 -21.26
CA THR A 55 16.33 16.05 -21.33
C THR A 55 16.18 17.27 -20.39
N ASN A 56 17.28 17.78 -19.83
CA ASN A 56 17.27 18.90 -18.85
C ASN A 56 16.45 20.13 -19.28
N ASP A 57 16.35 20.40 -20.59
CA ASP A 57 15.52 21.47 -21.13
C ASP A 57 14.01 21.22 -20.97
N GLN A 58 13.55 19.98 -21.10
CA GLN A 58 12.14 19.61 -20.94
C GLN A 58 11.72 19.56 -19.46
N ILE A 59 12.65 19.22 -18.56
CA ILE A 59 12.42 19.22 -17.10
C ILE A 59 12.20 20.64 -16.57
N ARG A 60 12.81 21.65 -17.18
CA ARG A 60 12.76 23.04 -16.71
C ARG A 60 11.43 23.75 -16.98
N TYR A 61 10.65 23.24 -17.93
CA TYR A 61 9.39 23.85 -18.39
C TYR A 61 8.13 23.14 -17.87
N ILE A 62 8.29 22.05 -17.11
CA ILE A 62 7.21 21.34 -16.38
C ILE A 62 7.24 21.79 -14.93
#